data_AF-A0ABD6QI75-F1
#
_entry.id   AF-A0ABD6QI75-F1
#
_cell.length_a   1.000
_cell.length_b   1.000
_cell.length_c   1.000
_cell.angle_alpha   90.00
_cell.angle_beta   90.00
_cell.angle_gamma   90.00
#
_symmetry.space_group_name_H-M   'P 1'
#
loop_
_entity.id
_entity.type
_entity.pdbx_description
1 polymer ?
#
loop_
_entity_poly.entity_id
_entity_poly.type
_entity_poly.pdbx_seq_one_letter_code
_entity_poly.pdbx_strand_id
1 'polypeptide(L)'
;MGSEGAQKAADRVLGVLRYVGTVLAGAAVVWLVWAAALSAWARLVSPRSTGESAWYVSGVHRWGDALPNRMALIVVVIAVVAIVAMAYSVWRGHTDRDLAATPVGAASVAAVLVIAYVSQGIPAFYRRVMDSAPVTTALPLGAAAWWLCLVGAAAAFVAARAFPRLERASVKLLAVGAAIAVAVASVVTVGAVRAGDDGRFVDATTAAATDVPAVPAALGQRTFTVSVPDAFVEASLPVYDIGSAGAGFAVHRAGRITAYGADGKERWHYARTGPADVGVGGMRVVDNGATVLAFIDGAVIGLDAVTGERLWSTGDTDLVEAARGRFRAATGPFIVGWNDERIWTRYDSRTGRTLWSVPAPHPGCGMTEPVVAASGVVSTVQCEDGKVWLSVLDPETGQIGWDTLLTEAKVDPKAPMDQRYLRLSTRPANGIGVFVSMTGAGSPGRALYADIVHRAVTPLPADGRLAGSYGPGDDFVVWYLNDLTTRLNLFGADGRQRCQLPDGLEPVRMNVPSLRADQPAYVAFPDTVVVADRGGRGAAGSLRTFDANSCAQTAAVPAASVDGLVPAPGAVLVLRRDGQTLQIDGYTA
;
A
#
# COMPACT_ATOMS: atom_id res chain seq x y z
N MET A 1 -69.19 -41.88 -10.33
CA MET A 1 -69.36 -40.46 -9.96
C MET A 1 -68.10 -39.81 -9.35
N GLY A 2 -66.88 -40.26 -9.71
CA GLY A 2 -65.62 -39.69 -9.18
C GLY A 2 -64.79 -38.84 -10.16
N SER A 3 -65.18 -38.73 -11.44
CA SER A 3 -64.33 -38.12 -12.49
C SER A 3 -64.52 -36.62 -12.69
N GLU A 4 -65.72 -36.09 -12.43
CA GLU A 4 -66.05 -34.69 -12.73
C GLU A 4 -65.38 -33.69 -11.76
N GLY A 5 -65.22 -34.09 -10.49
CA GLY A 5 -64.48 -33.34 -9.49
C GLY A 5 -62.98 -33.31 -9.76
N ALA A 6 -62.41 -34.42 -10.25
CA ALA A 6 -61.00 -34.52 -10.61
C ALA A 6 -60.66 -33.68 -11.86
N GLN A 7 -61.55 -33.65 -12.86
CA GLN A 7 -61.40 -32.82 -14.06
C GLN A 7 -61.49 -31.32 -13.75
N LYS A 8 -62.47 -30.88 -12.94
CA LYS A 8 -62.57 -29.47 -12.51
C LYS A 8 -61.38 -29.03 -11.65
N ALA A 9 -60.86 -29.92 -10.80
CA ALA A 9 -59.64 -29.66 -10.03
C ALA A 9 -58.41 -29.55 -10.94
N ALA A 10 -58.26 -30.46 -11.90
CA ALA A 10 -57.17 -30.45 -12.88
C ALA A 10 -57.19 -29.18 -13.75
N ASP A 11 -58.35 -28.74 -14.23
CA ASP A 11 -58.49 -27.53 -15.04
C ASP A 11 -58.18 -26.26 -14.23
N ARG A 12 -58.57 -26.20 -12.95
CA ARG A 12 -58.16 -25.09 -12.06
C ARG A 12 -56.65 -25.08 -11.82
N VAL A 13 -56.06 -26.24 -11.55
CA VAL A 13 -54.61 -26.37 -11.30
C VAL A 13 -53.82 -26.00 -12.56
N LEU A 14 -54.25 -26.47 -13.73
CA LEU A 14 -53.64 -26.12 -15.02
C LEU A 14 -53.78 -24.63 -15.35
N GLY A 15 -54.93 -24.03 -15.03
CA GLY A 15 -55.15 -22.59 -15.16
C GLY A 15 -54.17 -21.77 -14.30
N VAL A 16 -54.06 -22.10 -13.01
CA VAL A 16 -53.13 -21.45 -12.08
C VAL A 16 -51.67 -21.63 -12.53
N LEU A 17 -51.28 -22.84 -12.94
CA LEU A 17 -49.94 -23.14 -13.46
C LEU A 17 -49.61 -22.32 -14.72
N ARG A 18 -50.60 -22.04 -15.58
CA ARG A 18 -50.42 -21.19 -16.76
C ARG A 18 -50.12 -19.73 -16.37
N TYR A 19 -50.87 -19.17 -15.42
CA TYR A 19 -50.63 -17.82 -14.91
C TYR A 19 -49.24 -17.70 -14.26
N VAL A 20 -48.90 -18.64 -13.37
CA VAL A 20 -47.59 -18.68 -12.71
C VAL A 20 -46.46 -18.83 -13.73
N GLY A 21 -46.62 -19.71 -14.73
CA GLY A 21 -45.64 -19.90 -15.80
C GLY A 21 -45.38 -18.63 -16.62
N THR A 22 -46.43 -17.86 -16.95
CA THR A 22 -46.28 -16.57 -17.66
C THR A 22 -45.61 -15.48 -16.81
N VAL A 23 -45.90 -15.42 -15.50
CA VAL A 23 -45.22 -14.49 -14.59
C VAL A 23 -43.73 -14.86 -14.48
N LEU A 24 -43.42 -16.16 -14.32
CA LEU A 24 -42.04 -16.65 -14.26
C LEU A 24 -41.27 -16.44 -15.57
N ALA A 25 -41.94 -16.52 -16.73
CA ALA A 25 -41.31 -16.20 -18.02
C ALA A 25 -40.82 -14.74 -18.07
N GLY A 26 -41.66 -13.79 -17.59
CA GLY A 26 -41.28 -12.39 -17.49
C GLY A 26 -40.12 -12.16 -16.51
N ALA A 27 -40.16 -12.83 -15.36
CA ALA A 27 -39.10 -12.75 -14.36
C ALA A 27 -37.77 -13.34 -14.85
N ALA A 28 -37.81 -14.49 -15.55
CA ALA A 28 -36.64 -15.19 -16.05
C ALA A 28 -35.82 -14.33 -17.03
N VAL A 29 -36.49 -13.67 -17.98
CA VAL A 29 -35.83 -12.77 -18.94
C VAL A 29 -35.13 -11.63 -18.21
N VAL A 30 -35.83 -10.96 -17.28
CA VAL A 30 -35.26 -9.84 -16.52
C VAL A 30 -34.05 -10.28 -15.70
N TRP A 31 -34.14 -11.37 -14.94
CA TRP A 31 -33.01 -11.84 -14.12
C TRP A 31 -31.80 -12.27 -14.94
N LEU A 32 -31.98 -12.90 -16.10
CA LEU A 32 -30.86 -13.28 -16.96
C LEU A 32 -30.17 -12.05 -17.58
N VAL A 33 -30.95 -11.06 -18.06
CA VAL A 33 -30.40 -9.79 -18.57
C VAL A 33 -29.67 -9.03 -17.47
N TRP A 34 -30.27 -8.95 -16.27
CA TRP A 34 -29.68 -8.27 -15.12
C TRP A 34 -28.40 -8.96 -14.64
N ALA A 35 -28.39 -10.30 -14.61
CA ALA A 35 -27.21 -11.08 -14.26
C ALA A 35 -26.06 -10.84 -15.25
N ALA A 36 -26.35 -10.80 -16.56
CA ALA A 36 -25.35 -10.47 -17.58
C ALA A 36 -24.80 -9.05 -17.41
N ALA A 37 -25.66 -8.06 -17.14
CA ALA A 37 -25.27 -6.68 -16.90
C ALA A 37 -24.40 -6.52 -15.65
N LEU A 38 -24.81 -7.09 -14.51
CA LEU A 38 -24.02 -7.09 -13.27
C LEU A 38 -22.69 -7.80 -13.43
N SER A 39 -22.69 -8.91 -14.16
CA SER A 39 -21.47 -9.66 -14.44
C SER A 39 -20.49 -8.86 -15.29
N ALA A 40 -20.96 -8.13 -16.29
CA ALA A 40 -20.13 -7.23 -17.08
C ALA A 40 -19.58 -6.08 -16.23
N TRP A 41 -20.43 -5.50 -15.38
CA TRP A 41 -20.02 -4.43 -14.46
C TRP A 41 -18.95 -4.88 -13.46
N ALA A 42 -19.17 -6.01 -12.79
CA ALA A 42 -18.24 -6.58 -11.82
C ALA A 42 -16.87 -6.86 -12.45
N ARG A 43 -16.83 -7.21 -13.74
CA ARG A 43 -15.60 -7.54 -14.47
C ARG A 43 -14.85 -6.31 -14.97
N LEU A 44 -15.56 -5.32 -15.52
CA LEU A 44 -14.98 -4.22 -16.31
C LEU A 44 -14.84 -2.92 -15.52
N VAL A 45 -15.66 -2.72 -14.48
CA VAL A 45 -15.78 -1.43 -13.79
C VAL A 45 -15.40 -1.54 -12.32
N SER A 46 -15.83 -2.61 -11.65
CA SER A 46 -15.63 -2.73 -10.20
C SER A 46 -14.15 -2.94 -9.82
N PRO A 47 -13.66 -2.26 -8.77
CA PRO A 47 -12.37 -2.55 -8.15
C PRO A 47 -12.29 -4.01 -7.72
N ARG A 48 -11.12 -4.63 -7.93
CA ARG A 48 -10.86 -6.04 -7.61
C ARG A 48 -10.16 -6.17 -6.27
N SER A 49 -10.44 -7.28 -5.57
CA SER A 49 -9.78 -7.57 -4.30
C SER A 49 -8.38 -8.12 -4.55
N THR A 50 -7.41 -7.69 -3.74
CA THR A 50 -6.07 -8.28 -3.67
C THR A 50 -6.11 -9.74 -3.20
N GLY A 51 -7.18 -10.13 -2.49
CA GLY A 51 -7.43 -11.51 -2.07
C GLY A 51 -7.92 -12.45 -3.18
N GLU A 52 -8.18 -11.96 -4.40
CA GLU A 52 -8.58 -12.83 -5.53
C GLU A 52 -7.50 -13.88 -5.86
N SER A 53 -6.22 -13.59 -5.59
CA SER A 53 -5.09 -14.51 -5.75
C SER A 53 -4.97 -15.57 -4.64
N ALA A 54 -5.59 -15.37 -3.48
CA ALA A 54 -5.48 -16.24 -2.31
C ALA A 54 -6.23 -17.60 -2.46
N TRP A 55 -7.02 -17.78 -3.53
CA TRP A 55 -7.70 -19.03 -3.86
C TRP A 55 -6.75 -20.23 -3.95
N TYR A 56 -5.50 -19.99 -4.33
CA TYR A 56 -4.47 -21.00 -4.58
C TYR A 56 -3.96 -21.73 -3.32
N VAL A 57 -3.86 -21.06 -2.17
CA VAL A 57 -3.16 -21.59 -0.98
C VAL A 57 -3.90 -22.76 -0.31
N SER A 58 -5.17 -22.98 -0.65
CA SER A 58 -6.04 -23.93 0.08
C SER A 58 -6.31 -25.28 -0.59
N GLY A 59 -5.78 -25.54 -1.80
CA GLY A 59 -6.00 -26.83 -2.47
C GLY A 59 -7.46 -27.12 -2.84
N VAL A 60 -8.35 -26.13 -2.74
CA VAL A 60 -9.78 -26.27 -3.06
C VAL A 60 -10.03 -25.89 -4.53
N HIS A 61 -9.85 -26.87 -5.43
CA HIS A 61 -10.42 -26.94 -6.80
C HIS A 61 -9.78 -26.21 -8.03
N ARG A 62 -10.20 -26.72 -9.21
CA ARG A 62 -9.53 -26.87 -10.52
C ARG A 62 -9.37 -25.63 -11.44
N TRP A 63 -9.62 -24.40 -10.99
CA TRP A 63 -9.91 -23.29 -11.93
C TRP A 63 -8.90 -22.12 -11.98
N GLY A 64 -7.84 -22.11 -11.17
CA GLY A 64 -6.71 -21.15 -11.26
C GLY A 64 -7.07 -19.66 -11.11
N ASP A 65 -6.11 -18.77 -11.41
CA ASP A 65 -6.11 -17.30 -11.19
C ASP A 65 -7.22 -16.50 -11.91
N ALA A 66 -8.06 -17.17 -12.70
CA ALA A 66 -9.04 -16.54 -13.57
C ALA A 66 -10.50 -16.69 -13.08
N LEU A 67 -10.74 -17.16 -11.85
CA LEU A 67 -12.09 -17.51 -11.37
C LEU A 67 -13.12 -16.35 -11.49
N PRO A 68 -12.87 -15.11 -11.01
CA PRO A 68 -13.86 -14.03 -11.15
C PRO A 68 -14.15 -13.69 -12.61
N ASN A 69 -13.11 -13.68 -13.46
CA ASN A 69 -13.23 -13.45 -14.90
C ASN A 69 -14.01 -14.57 -15.61
N ARG A 70 -13.80 -15.83 -15.21
CA ARG A 70 -14.47 -17.01 -15.76
C ARG A 70 -15.92 -17.11 -15.30
N MET A 71 -16.21 -16.83 -14.03
CA MET A 71 -17.59 -16.77 -13.51
C MET A 71 -18.41 -15.74 -14.28
N ALA A 72 -17.85 -14.56 -14.49
CA ALA A 72 -18.53 -13.52 -15.26
C ALA A 72 -18.83 -13.97 -16.69
N LEU A 73 -17.84 -14.58 -17.36
CA LEU A 73 -18.01 -15.10 -18.72
C LEU A 73 -19.06 -16.22 -18.77
N ILE A 74 -19.08 -17.14 -17.81
CA ILE A 74 -20.07 -18.21 -17.72
C ILE A 74 -21.49 -17.64 -17.57
N VAL A 75 -21.69 -16.66 -16.69
CA VAL A 75 -23.01 -16.02 -16.50
C VAL A 75 -23.50 -15.38 -17.79
N VAL A 76 -22.63 -14.65 -18.50
CA VAL A 76 -22.98 -14.03 -19.79
C VAL A 76 -23.33 -15.10 -20.83
N VAL A 77 -22.53 -16.16 -20.96
CA VAL A 77 -22.79 -17.26 -21.91
C VAL A 77 -24.12 -17.95 -21.59
N ILE A 78 -24.38 -18.28 -20.32
CA ILE A 78 -25.64 -18.90 -19.89
C ILE A 78 -26.83 -17.98 -20.20
N ALA A 79 -26.73 -16.70 -19.86
CA ALA A 79 -27.79 -15.73 -20.10
C ALA A 79 -28.11 -15.62 -21.60
N VAL A 80 -27.09 -15.48 -22.45
CA VAL A 80 -27.27 -15.40 -23.91
C VAL A 80 -27.90 -16.67 -24.46
N VAL A 81 -27.37 -17.85 -24.11
CA VAL A 81 -27.89 -19.15 -24.60
C VAL A 81 -29.34 -19.35 -24.14
N ALA A 82 -29.66 -19.05 -22.89
CA ALA A 82 -31.02 -19.19 -22.36
C ALA A 82 -32.00 -18.20 -23.03
N ILE A 83 -31.62 -16.93 -23.21
CA ILE A 83 -32.45 -15.92 -23.88
C ILE A 83 -32.68 -16.29 -25.36
N VAL A 84 -31.65 -16.74 -26.08
CA VAL A 84 -31.78 -17.22 -27.46
C VAL A 84 -32.70 -18.44 -27.52
N ALA A 85 -32.58 -19.38 -26.59
CA ALA A 85 -33.46 -20.54 -26.51
C ALA A 85 -34.92 -20.15 -26.22
N MET A 86 -35.16 -19.17 -25.35
CA MET A 86 -36.50 -18.61 -25.11
C MET A 86 -37.09 -17.98 -26.37
N ALA A 87 -36.33 -17.10 -27.04
CA ALA A 87 -36.78 -16.44 -28.28
C ALA A 87 -37.09 -17.45 -29.38
N TYR A 88 -36.24 -18.46 -29.53
CA TYR A 88 -36.44 -19.56 -30.47
C TYR A 88 -37.69 -20.40 -30.13
N SER A 89 -37.93 -20.69 -28.85
CA SER A 89 -39.14 -21.39 -28.38
C SER A 89 -40.43 -20.59 -28.63
N VAL A 90 -40.40 -19.25 -28.47
CA VAL A 90 -41.52 -18.36 -28.82
C VAL A 90 -41.77 -18.40 -30.33
N TRP A 91 -40.73 -18.21 -31.15
CA TRP A 91 -40.85 -18.24 -32.61
C TRP A 91 -41.39 -19.58 -33.12
N ARG A 92 -40.87 -20.68 -32.60
CA ARG A 92 -41.29 -22.03 -32.98
C ARG A 92 -42.73 -22.34 -32.57
N GLY A 93 -43.19 -21.78 -31.44
CA GLY A 93 -44.59 -21.87 -30.99
C GLY A 93 -45.58 -21.23 -31.97
N HIS A 94 -45.19 -20.15 -32.65
CA HIS A 94 -46.01 -19.51 -33.69
C HIS A 94 -46.11 -20.34 -34.99
N THR A 95 -45.23 -21.33 -35.16
CA THR A 95 -45.18 -22.20 -36.35
C THR A 95 -45.79 -23.59 -36.14
N ASP A 96 -46.49 -23.82 -35.01
CA ASP A 96 -47.14 -25.09 -34.63
C ASP A 96 -46.27 -26.34 -34.75
N ARG A 97 -44.95 -26.19 -34.57
CA ARG A 97 -44.01 -27.31 -34.62
C ARG A 97 -43.98 -28.06 -33.30
N ASP A 98 -44.03 -29.39 -33.37
CA ASP A 98 -43.83 -30.27 -32.22
C ASP A 98 -42.51 -29.95 -31.48
N LEU A 99 -42.52 -30.11 -30.15
CA LEU A 99 -41.39 -29.92 -29.24
C LEU A 99 -40.87 -28.48 -29.09
N ALA A 100 -41.72 -27.46 -29.28
CA ALA A 100 -41.32 -26.05 -29.17
C ALA A 100 -40.73 -25.62 -27.80
N ALA A 101 -41.04 -26.32 -26.71
CA ALA A 101 -40.52 -26.04 -25.36
C ALA A 101 -39.15 -26.69 -25.04
N THR A 102 -38.70 -27.64 -25.87
CA THR A 102 -37.47 -28.41 -25.61
C THR A 102 -36.19 -27.56 -25.57
N PRO A 103 -35.99 -26.56 -26.46
CA PRO A 103 -34.78 -25.74 -26.47
C PRO A 103 -34.57 -24.99 -25.16
N VAL A 104 -35.59 -24.26 -24.68
CA VAL A 104 -35.51 -23.52 -23.40
C VAL A 104 -35.36 -24.48 -22.21
N GLY A 105 -36.11 -25.59 -22.19
CA GLY A 105 -35.99 -26.58 -21.12
C GLY A 105 -34.58 -27.19 -21.02
N ALA A 106 -34.01 -27.60 -22.16
CA ALA A 106 -32.67 -28.18 -22.21
C ALA A 106 -31.58 -27.17 -21.83
N ALA A 107 -31.66 -25.94 -22.36
CA ALA A 107 -30.72 -24.86 -22.03
C ALA A 107 -30.76 -24.52 -20.54
N SER A 108 -31.95 -24.43 -19.95
CA SER A 108 -32.11 -24.13 -18.52
C SER A 108 -31.61 -25.26 -17.61
N VAL A 109 -31.85 -26.52 -17.95
CA VAL A 109 -31.30 -27.67 -17.19
C VAL A 109 -29.78 -27.68 -17.27
N ALA A 110 -29.22 -27.51 -18.48
CA ALA A 110 -27.77 -27.42 -18.66
C ALA A 110 -27.17 -26.27 -17.84
N ALA A 111 -27.80 -25.09 -17.87
CA ALA A 111 -27.39 -23.94 -17.07
C ALA A 111 -27.40 -24.22 -15.57
N VAL A 112 -28.47 -24.81 -15.04
CA VAL A 112 -28.56 -25.16 -13.60
C VAL A 112 -27.50 -26.19 -13.22
N LEU A 113 -27.27 -27.21 -14.04
CA LEU A 113 -26.24 -28.23 -13.79
C LEU A 113 -24.84 -27.64 -13.82
N VAL A 114 -24.53 -26.77 -14.79
CA VAL A 114 -23.25 -26.06 -14.88
C VAL A 114 -23.05 -25.18 -13.65
N ILE A 115 -24.07 -24.40 -13.26
CA ILE A 115 -23.98 -23.54 -12.08
C ILE A 115 -23.82 -24.38 -10.81
N ALA A 116 -24.59 -25.46 -10.64
CA ALA A 116 -24.48 -26.33 -9.47
C ALA A 116 -23.11 -27.00 -9.36
N TYR A 117 -22.56 -27.46 -10.49
CA TYR A 117 -21.21 -28.04 -10.56
C TYR A 117 -20.13 -27.01 -10.22
N VAL A 118 -20.21 -25.81 -10.79
CA VAL A 118 -19.21 -24.74 -10.60
C VAL A 118 -19.34 -24.06 -9.23
N SER A 119 -20.51 -24.11 -8.57
CA SER A 119 -20.74 -23.48 -7.27
C SER A 119 -20.01 -24.16 -6.10
N GLN A 120 -19.42 -25.34 -6.32
CA GLN A 120 -18.64 -26.04 -5.29
C GLN A 120 -17.43 -25.18 -4.86
N GLY A 121 -17.44 -24.72 -3.61
CA GLY A 121 -16.38 -23.91 -3.02
C GLY A 121 -16.58 -22.39 -3.13
N ILE A 122 -17.46 -21.89 -4.00
CA ILE A 122 -17.72 -20.44 -4.14
C ILE A 122 -18.15 -19.79 -2.80
N PRO A 123 -19.06 -20.38 -1.99
CA PRO A 123 -19.41 -19.79 -0.69
C PRO A 123 -18.27 -19.80 0.34
N ALA A 124 -17.36 -20.78 0.26
CA ALA A 124 -16.18 -20.84 1.12
C ALA A 124 -15.13 -19.81 0.66
N PHE A 125 -14.94 -19.65 -0.65
CA PHE A 125 -14.13 -18.59 -1.24
C PHE A 125 -14.60 -17.22 -0.79
N TYR A 126 -15.90 -16.97 -0.99
CA TYR A 126 -16.51 -15.68 -0.74
C TYR A 126 -16.29 -15.27 0.71
N ARG A 127 -16.58 -16.18 1.65
CA ARG A 127 -16.30 -15.93 3.07
C ARG A 127 -14.82 -15.67 3.31
N ARG A 128 -13.93 -16.57 2.87
CA ARG A 128 -12.48 -16.41 3.07
C ARG A 128 -11.97 -15.06 2.56
N VAL A 129 -12.28 -14.66 1.33
CA VAL A 129 -11.77 -13.40 0.76
C VAL A 129 -12.36 -12.19 1.48
N MET A 130 -13.65 -12.22 1.79
CA MET A 130 -14.30 -11.14 2.55
C MET A 130 -13.79 -11.08 4.01
N ASP A 131 -13.24 -12.18 4.52
CA ASP A 131 -12.65 -12.34 5.86
C ASP A 131 -11.10 -12.33 5.83
N SER A 132 -10.45 -12.07 4.68
CA SER A 132 -8.97 -12.08 4.60
C SER A 132 -8.37 -10.95 3.77
N ALA A 133 -9.19 -10.06 3.20
CA ALA A 133 -8.75 -8.96 2.37
C ALA A 133 -9.71 -7.76 2.48
N PRO A 134 -9.28 -6.54 2.08
CA PRO A 134 -10.18 -5.42 1.94
C PRO A 134 -11.34 -5.74 1.01
N VAL A 135 -12.52 -5.27 1.40
CA VAL A 135 -13.76 -5.61 0.73
C VAL A 135 -13.88 -4.79 -0.55
N THR A 136 -14.32 -5.41 -1.64
CA THR A 136 -14.50 -4.72 -2.93
C THR A 136 -15.83 -5.09 -3.56
N THR A 137 -16.33 -4.24 -4.46
CA THR A 137 -17.65 -4.46 -5.09
C THR A 137 -17.65 -5.57 -6.14
N ALA A 138 -16.50 -5.91 -6.73
CA ALA A 138 -16.44 -6.93 -7.80
C ALA A 138 -16.94 -8.30 -7.32
N LEU A 139 -16.50 -8.76 -6.14
CA LEU A 139 -16.82 -10.09 -5.65
C LEU A 139 -18.31 -10.27 -5.25
N PRO A 140 -18.92 -9.38 -4.44
CA PRO A 140 -20.35 -9.45 -4.14
C PRO A 140 -21.24 -9.27 -5.36
N LEU A 141 -20.87 -8.39 -6.32
CA LEU A 141 -21.63 -8.23 -7.56
C LEU A 141 -21.52 -9.47 -8.46
N GLY A 142 -20.34 -10.08 -8.54
CA GLY A 142 -20.14 -11.36 -9.23
C GLY A 142 -20.97 -12.49 -8.61
N ALA A 143 -21.00 -12.59 -7.27
CA ALA A 143 -21.82 -13.56 -6.57
C ALA A 143 -23.33 -13.30 -6.77
N ALA A 144 -23.77 -12.04 -6.71
CA ALA A 144 -25.15 -11.64 -6.99
C ALA A 144 -25.56 -12.00 -8.43
N ALA A 145 -24.72 -11.70 -9.42
CA ALA A 145 -24.95 -12.07 -10.82
C ALA A 145 -25.07 -13.60 -10.98
N TRP A 146 -24.20 -14.36 -10.30
CA TRP A 146 -24.22 -15.82 -10.32
C TRP A 146 -25.54 -16.39 -9.79
N TRP A 147 -26.01 -15.91 -8.63
CA TRP A 147 -27.27 -16.37 -8.04
C TRP A 147 -28.50 -15.90 -8.82
N LEU A 148 -28.51 -14.68 -9.35
CA LEU A 148 -29.58 -14.20 -10.23
C LEU A 148 -29.64 -15.02 -11.53
N CYS A 149 -28.50 -15.42 -12.08
CA CYS A 149 -28.44 -16.32 -13.23
C CYS A 149 -29.03 -17.69 -12.91
N LEU A 150 -28.74 -18.26 -11.74
CA LEU A 150 -29.31 -19.53 -11.28
C LEU A 150 -30.84 -19.44 -11.15
N VAL A 151 -31.32 -18.41 -10.48
CA VAL A 151 -32.76 -18.19 -10.28
C VAL A 151 -33.47 -17.91 -11.61
N GLY A 152 -32.85 -17.14 -12.50
CA GLY A 152 -33.34 -16.91 -13.87
C GLY A 152 -33.43 -18.19 -14.69
N ALA A 153 -32.40 -19.05 -14.64
CA ALA A 153 -32.40 -20.35 -15.32
C ALA A 153 -33.44 -21.30 -14.74
N ALA A 154 -33.62 -21.34 -13.41
CA ALA A 154 -34.65 -22.15 -12.77
C ALA A 154 -36.07 -21.66 -13.13
N ALA A 155 -36.30 -20.33 -13.12
CA ALA A 155 -37.56 -19.74 -13.54
C ALA A 155 -37.87 -20.02 -15.01
N ALA A 156 -36.85 -19.95 -15.88
CA ALA A 156 -36.95 -20.32 -17.29
C ALA A 156 -37.34 -21.79 -17.50
N PHE A 157 -36.77 -22.70 -16.71
CA PHE A 157 -37.11 -24.13 -16.74
C PHE A 157 -38.58 -24.35 -16.35
N VAL A 158 -39.03 -23.76 -15.23
CA VAL A 158 -40.43 -23.88 -14.79
C VAL A 158 -41.39 -23.25 -15.81
N ALA A 159 -40.98 -22.15 -16.43
CA ALA A 159 -41.74 -21.45 -17.46
C ALA A 159 -41.60 -22.05 -18.88
N ALA A 160 -40.84 -23.14 -19.07
CA ALA A 160 -40.49 -23.67 -20.39
C ALA A 160 -41.72 -23.92 -21.29
N ARG A 161 -42.82 -24.39 -20.69
CA ARG A 161 -44.10 -24.68 -21.38
C ARG A 161 -44.94 -23.42 -21.68
N ALA A 162 -44.64 -22.29 -21.04
CA ALA A 162 -45.33 -21.03 -21.26
C ALA A 162 -44.81 -20.28 -22.49
N PHE A 163 -43.50 -20.35 -22.78
CA PHE A 163 -42.87 -19.61 -23.89
C PHE A 163 -43.51 -19.84 -25.28
N PRO A 164 -43.80 -21.09 -25.71
CA PRO A 164 -44.41 -21.32 -27.02
C PRO A 164 -45.85 -20.81 -27.14
N ARG A 165 -46.50 -20.46 -26.02
CA ARG A 165 -47.92 -20.09 -25.91
C ARG A 165 -48.11 -18.63 -25.48
N LEU A 166 -47.06 -17.80 -25.61
CA LEU A 166 -47.13 -16.37 -25.28
C LEU A 166 -47.93 -15.63 -26.35
N GLU A 167 -49.11 -15.15 -25.98
CA GLU A 167 -49.98 -14.34 -26.83
C GLU A 167 -49.96 -12.87 -26.38
N ARG A 168 -50.50 -11.96 -27.20
CA ARG A 168 -50.64 -10.52 -26.83
C ARG A 168 -51.40 -10.32 -25.52
N ALA A 169 -52.31 -11.23 -25.16
CA ALA A 169 -53.05 -11.19 -23.90
C ALA A 169 -52.16 -11.45 -22.66
N SER A 170 -51.00 -12.09 -22.81
CA SER A 170 -50.08 -12.43 -21.72
C SER A 170 -49.22 -11.25 -21.24
N VAL A 171 -49.22 -10.11 -21.94
CA VAL A 171 -48.35 -8.95 -21.67
C VAL A 171 -48.50 -8.43 -20.24
N LYS A 172 -49.73 -8.36 -19.70
CA LYS A 172 -49.95 -7.89 -18.32
C LYS A 172 -49.26 -8.78 -17.28
N LEU A 173 -49.30 -10.11 -17.47
CA LEU A 173 -48.70 -11.07 -16.54
C LEU A 173 -47.18 -11.10 -16.66
N LEU A 174 -46.66 -10.98 -17.89
CA LEU A 174 -45.23 -10.79 -18.14
C LEU A 174 -44.72 -9.51 -17.44
N ALA A 175 -45.48 -8.41 -17.53
CA ALA A 175 -45.14 -7.15 -16.89
C ALA A 175 -45.12 -7.25 -15.36
N VAL A 176 -46.06 -7.99 -14.75
CA VAL A 176 -46.05 -8.27 -13.30
C VAL A 176 -44.80 -9.06 -12.91
N GLY A 177 -44.47 -10.13 -13.65
CA GLY A 177 -43.26 -10.92 -13.41
C GLY A 177 -41.98 -10.11 -13.57
N ALA A 178 -41.91 -9.28 -14.60
CA ALA A 178 -40.80 -8.37 -14.83
C ALA A 178 -40.66 -7.35 -13.69
N ALA A 179 -41.77 -6.75 -13.22
CA ALA A 179 -41.74 -5.79 -12.13
C ALA A 179 -41.23 -6.42 -10.81
N ILE A 180 -41.68 -7.64 -10.48
CA ILE A 180 -41.18 -8.40 -9.33
C ILE A 180 -39.68 -8.67 -9.49
N ALA A 181 -39.26 -9.13 -10.67
CA ALA A 181 -37.87 -9.45 -10.93
C ALA A 181 -36.95 -8.22 -10.83
N VAL A 182 -37.38 -7.06 -11.34
CA VAL A 182 -36.65 -5.79 -11.20
C VAL A 182 -36.52 -5.41 -9.73
N ALA A 183 -37.59 -5.49 -8.94
CA ALA A 183 -37.54 -5.17 -7.51
C ALA A 183 -36.54 -6.08 -6.77
N VAL A 184 -36.61 -7.39 -6.97
CA VAL A 184 -35.69 -8.37 -6.36
C VAL A 184 -34.25 -8.13 -6.80
N ALA A 185 -34.02 -7.97 -8.11
CA ALA A 185 -32.68 -7.75 -8.65
C ALA A 185 -32.07 -6.43 -8.13
N SER A 186 -32.89 -5.38 -7.99
CA SER A 186 -32.47 -4.09 -7.42
C SER A 186 -32.05 -4.24 -5.96
N VAL A 187 -32.84 -4.92 -5.14
CA VAL A 187 -32.51 -5.19 -3.72
C VAL A 187 -31.22 -6.01 -3.60
N VAL A 188 -31.06 -7.06 -4.40
CA VAL A 188 -29.85 -7.89 -4.43
C VAL A 188 -28.64 -7.06 -4.87
N THR A 189 -28.79 -6.19 -5.86
CA THR A 189 -27.71 -5.31 -6.35
C THR A 189 -27.30 -4.32 -5.27
N VAL A 190 -28.24 -3.63 -4.63
CA VAL A 190 -27.96 -2.70 -3.53
C VAL A 190 -27.30 -3.42 -2.36
N GLY A 191 -27.78 -4.62 -2.02
CA GLY A 191 -27.16 -5.48 -1.01
C GLY A 191 -25.72 -5.85 -1.35
N ALA A 192 -25.43 -6.19 -2.61
CA ALA A 192 -24.09 -6.50 -3.09
C ALA A 192 -23.17 -5.27 -3.10
N VAL A 193 -23.65 -4.12 -3.56
CA VAL A 193 -22.89 -2.85 -3.51
C VAL A 193 -22.54 -2.50 -2.06
N ARG A 194 -23.52 -2.57 -1.15
CA ARG A 194 -23.30 -2.32 0.28
C ARG A 194 -22.36 -3.36 0.91
N ALA A 195 -22.49 -4.63 0.52
CA ALA A 195 -21.59 -5.67 1.00
C ALA A 195 -20.16 -5.43 0.54
N GLY A 196 -19.97 -4.89 -0.67
CA GLY A 196 -18.69 -4.56 -1.30
C GLY A 196 -18.13 -3.16 -1.01
N ASP A 197 -18.81 -2.37 -0.18
CA ASP A 197 -18.37 -1.05 0.24
C ASP A 197 -17.41 -1.18 1.43
N ASP A 198 -16.11 -0.99 1.19
CA ASP A 198 -15.09 -0.97 2.24
C ASP A 198 -15.14 0.30 3.10
N GLY A 199 -15.72 1.39 2.58
CA GLY A 199 -15.78 2.68 3.27
C GLY A 199 -16.50 2.59 4.63
N ARG A 200 -17.44 1.64 4.77
CA ARG A 200 -18.15 1.38 6.04
C ARG A 200 -17.26 0.82 7.16
N PHE A 201 -16.04 0.41 6.82
CA PHE A 201 -15.04 -0.14 7.73
C PHE A 201 -13.87 0.80 7.96
N VAL A 202 -13.95 2.02 7.43
CA VAL A 202 -12.94 3.04 7.60
C VAL A 202 -13.42 4.01 8.67
N ASP A 203 -12.67 4.11 9.75
CA ASP A 203 -12.78 5.17 10.74
C ASP A 203 -11.75 6.25 10.36
N ALA A 204 -12.21 7.32 9.75
CA ALA A 204 -11.35 8.40 9.31
C ALA A 204 -12.00 9.76 9.52
N THR A 205 -11.17 10.73 9.86
CA THR A 205 -11.54 12.14 9.90
C THR A 205 -10.66 12.90 8.92
N THR A 206 -11.13 14.05 8.47
CA THR A 206 -10.36 14.97 7.63
C THR A 206 -10.23 16.32 8.34
N ALA A 207 -9.12 17.01 8.09
CA ALA A 207 -8.87 18.36 8.56
C ALA A 207 -9.05 19.38 7.43
N ALA A 208 -9.38 20.62 7.78
CA ALA A 208 -9.27 21.72 6.83
C ALA A 208 -7.80 21.89 6.37
N ALA A 209 -7.63 22.27 5.11
CA ALA A 209 -6.33 22.64 4.57
C ALA A 209 -5.72 23.79 5.40
N THR A 210 -4.40 23.75 5.57
CA THR A 210 -3.63 24.78 6.28
C THR A 210 -2.28 24.92 5.60
N ASP A 211 -1.63 26.06 5.83
CA ASP A 211 -0.24 26.21 5.48
C ASP A 211 0.65 25.28 6.32
N VAL A 212 1.67 24.73 5.69
CA VAL A 212 2.68 23.90 6.33
C VAL A 212 3.74 24.84 6.93
N PRO A 213 3.92 24.87 8.26
CA PRO A 213 4.98 25.69 8.86
C PRO A 213 6.36 25.16 8.48
N ALA A 214 7.35 26.05 8.42
CA ALA A 214 8.73 25.64 8.22
C ALA A 214 9.21 24.74 9.37
N VAL A 215 10.13 23.82 9.06
CA VAL A 215 10.87 23.08 10.09
C VAL A 215 11.69 24.09 10.91
N PRO A 216 11.66 24.04 12.25
CA PRO A 216 12.40 25.00 13.09
C PRO A 216 13.90 25.01 12.78
N ALA A 217 14.53 26.19 12.81
CA ALA A 217 15.97 26.36 12.60
C ALA A 217 16.82 26.19 13.89
N ALA A 218 16.17 25.88 15.02
CA ALA A 218 16.80 25.57 16.30
C ALA A 218 15.85 24.70 17.14
N LEU A 219 16.32 24.17 18.27
CA LEU A 219 15.50 23.33 19.14
C LEU A 219 14.25 24.04 19.67
N GLY A 220 14.39 25.28 20.18
CA GLY A 220 13.29 25.99 20.84
C GLY A 220 13.00 25.48 22.25
N GLN A 221 11.74 25.63 22.69
CA GLN A 221 11.25 25.24 24.02
C GLN A 221 10.18 24.17 23.91
N ARG A 222 10.07 23.28 24.91
CA ARG A 222 9.01 22.28 24.95
C ARG A 222 7.65 22.95 25.16
N THR A 223 6.74 22.81 24.20
CA THR A 223 5.39 23.43 24.24
C THR A 223 4.25 22.43 24.32
N PHE A 224 4.45 21.18 23.91
CA PHE A 224 3.44 20.13 24.04
C PHE A 224 4.05 18.75 24.28
N THR A 225 3.22 17.80 24.72
CA THR A 225 3.54 16.38 24.82
C THR A 225 2.36 15.55 24.32
N VAL A 226 2.60 14.64 23.39
CA VAL A 226 1.63 13.64 22.93
C VAL A 226 2.00 12.26 23.48
N SER A 227 1.02 11.56 24.03
CA SER A 227 1.20 10.21 24.55
C SER A 227 0.69 9.17 23.56
N VAL A 228 1.53 8.18 23.22
CA VAL A 228 1.19 7.05 22.36
C VAL A 228 1.32 5.77 23.20
N PRO A 229 0.20 5.22 23.71
CA PRO A 229 0.22 4.05 24.57
C PRO A 229 0.64 2.80 23.81
N ASP A 230 1.14 1.82 24.58
CA ASP A 230 1.58 0.50 24.14
C ASP A 230 2.65 0.50 23.06
N ALA A 231 3.28 1.64 22.75
CA ALA A 231 4.28 1.86 21.69
C ALA A 231 5.39 0.78 21.62
N PHE A 232 5.60 0.03 22.70
CA PHE A 232 6.57 -1.05 22.81
C PHE A 232 5.86 -2.38 23.21
N VAL A 233 6.35 -3.53 22.72
CA VAL A 233 5.84 -4.88 23.12
C VAL A 233 6.73 -5.51 24.19
N GLU A 234 8.03 -5.29 24.06
CA GLU A 234 9.06 -5.64 25.04
C GLU A 234 9.89 -4.40 25.34
N ALA A 235 10.83 -4.48 26.29
CA ALA A 235 11.65 -3.35 26.74
C ALA A 235 12.52 -2.68 25.64
N SER A 236 12.47 -3.10 24.37
CA SER A 236 13.22 -2.46 23.28
C SER A 236 12.60 -2.52 21.88
N LEU A 237 11.49 -3.24 21.68
CA LEU A 237 10.91 -3.45 20.36
C LEU A 237 9.75 -2.48 20.10
N PRO A 238 9.98 -1.37 19.37
CA PRO A 238 8.92 -0.45 18.99
C PRO A 238 7.96 -1.09 17.98
N VAL A 239 6.66 -0.93 18.20
CA VAL A 239 5.60 -1.29 17.24
C VAL A 239 4.72 -0.08 16.91
N TYR A 240 5.40 1.04 16.66
CA TYR A 240 4.85 2.29 16.14
C TYR A 240 5.69 2.73 14.94
N ASP A 241 5.13 3.57 14.07
CA ASP A 241 5.92 4.39 13.15
C ASP A 241 5.63 5.87 13.40
N ILE A 242 6.59 6.74 13.07
CA ILE A 242 6.44 8.19 13.15
C ILE A 242 7.17 8.86 11.99
N GLY A 243 6.60 9.94 11.45
CA GLY A 243 7.25 10.71 10.39
C GLY A 243 6.78 12.15 10.34
N SER A 244 7.68 13.02 9.88
CA SER A 244 7.38 14.42 9.53
C SER A 244 6.35 14.46 8.40
N ALA A 245 5.18 15.05 8.63
CA ALA A 245 4.03 14.95 7.72
C ALA A 245 3.11 16.17 7.81
N GLY A 246 2.71 16.71 6.67
CA GLY A 246 1.74 17.81 6.56
C GLY A 246 2.17 19.01 7.39
N ALA A 247 1.27 19.51 8.23
CA ALA A 247 1.52 20.66 9.10
C ALA A 247 2.17 20.30 10.47
N GLY A 248 2.74 19.10 10.58
CA GLY A 248 3.36 18.58 11.79
C GLY A 248 3.90 17.18 11.58
N PHE A 249 3.27 16.17 12.16
CA PHE A 249 3.74 14.78 12.09
C PHE A 249 2.61 13.78 12.08
N ALA A 250 2.88 12.57 11.59
CA ALA A 250 1.98 11.43 11.65
C ALA A 250 2.58 10.33 12.51
N VAL A 251 1.72 9.61 13.22
CA VAL A 251 2.06 8.42 14.02
C VAL A 251 1.17 7.27 13.57
N HIS A 252 1.77 6.11 13.30
CA HIS A 252 1.03 4.86 13.16
C HIS A 252 1.18 4.03 14.42
N ARG A 253 0.04 3.59 14.96
CA ARG A 253 -0.01 2.71 16.12
C ARG A 253 -1.31 1.92 16.12
N ALA A 254 -1.24 0.63 16.46
CA ALA A 254 -2.40 -0.23 16.69
C ALA A 254 -3.46 -0.16 15.58
N GLY A 255 -3.03 -0.19 14.31
CA GLY A 255 -3.96 -0.17 13.17
C GLY A 255 -4.49 1.21 12.76
N ARG A 256 -4.03 2.29 13.43
CA ARG A 256 -4.47 3.66 13.19
C ARG A 256 -3.29 4.56 12.87
N ILE A 257 -3.46 5.40 11.85
CA ILE A 257 -2.60 6.56 11.59
C ILE A 257 -3.29 7.78 12.17
N THR A 258 -2.59 8.55 12.99
CA THR A 258 -3.07 9.83 13.52
C THR A 258 -2.08 10.92 13.15
N ALA A 259 -2.56 12.00 12.56
CA ALA A 259 -1.75 13.17 12.26
C ALA A 259 -2.00 14.29 13.27
N TYR A 260 -0.91 14.92 13.68
CA TYR A 260 -0.88 15.98 14.66
C TYR A 260 -0.33 17.26 14.03
N GLY A 261 -0.88 18.40 14.44
CA GLY A 261 -0.32 19.71 14.10
C GLY A 261 0.95 20.01 14.90
N ALA A 262 1.61 21.12 14.55
CA ALA A 262 2.72 21.68 15.31
C ALA A 262 2.37 22.11 16.75
N ASP A 263 1.09 22.10 17.13
CA ASP A 263 0.62 22.32 18.51
C ASP A 263 0.35 21.01 19.28
N GLY A 264 0.66 19.86 18.68
CA GLY A 264 0.45 18.53 19.28
C GLY A 264 -0.99 18.06 19.27
N LYS A 265 -1.93 18.78 18.65
CA LYS A 265 -3.34 18.36 18.58
C LYS A 265 -3.58 17.50 17.35
N GLU A 266 -4.43 16.49 17.53
CA GLU A 266 -4.91 15.66 16.43
C GLU A 266 -5.64 16.54 15.40
N ARG A 267 -5.25 16.39 14.13
CA ARG A 267 -5.90 17.05 12.98
C ARG A 267 -6.83 16.10 12.25
N TRP A 268 -6.32 14.92 11.94
CA TRP A 268 -7.03 13.87 11.22
C TRP A 268 -6.49 12.51 11.65
N HIS A 269 -7.26 11.47 11.39
CA HIS A 269 -6.83 10.09 11.55
C HIS A 269 -7.40 9.20 10.46
N TYR A 270 -6.78 8.05 10.29
CA TYR A 270 -7.21 7.00 9.39
C TYR A 270 -6.98 5.63 10.04
N ALA A 271 -8.04 4.86 10.19
CA ALA A 271 -8.00 3.48 10.63
C ALA A 271 -8.98 2.63 9.81
N ARG A 272 -8.64 1.35 9.61
CA ARG A 272 -9.56 0.37 9.05
C ARG A 272 -9.93 -0.62 10.15
N THR A 273 -11.20 -0.66 10.52
CA THR A 273 -11.79 -1.48 11.60
C THR A 273 -12.63 -2.64 11.06
N GLY A 274 -12.47 -2.95 9.77
CA GLY A 274 -13.28 -3.92 9.06
C GLY A 274 -13.05 -5.37 9.45
N PRO A 275 -13.90 -6.28 8.94
CA PRO A 275 -13.64 -7.70 9.03
C PRO A 275 -12.27 -8.02 8.39
N ALA A 276 -11.77 -9.20 8.74
CA ALA A 276 -10.55 -9.84 8.24
C ALA A 276 -9.26 -9.65 9.03
N ASP A 277 -9.26 -8.96 10.18
CA ASP A 277 -8.04 -8.52 10.87
C ASP A 277 -7.09 -7.70 9.97
N VAL A 278 -7.58 -7.27 8.80
CA VAL A 278 -6.84 -6.47 7.81
C VAL A 278 -6.94 -5.00 8.21
N GLY A 279 -6.02 -4.60 9.06
CA GLY A 279 -5.86 -3.21 9.50
C GLY A 279 -4.79 -2.46 8.72
N VAL A 280 -4.50 -1.24 9.17
CA VAL A 280 -3.28 -0.55 8.72
C VAL A 280 -2.08 -1.20 9.41
N GLY A 281 -1.25 -1.90 8.65
CA GLY A 281 -0.08 -2.62 9.16
C GLY A 281 1.16 -1.75 9.37
N GLY A 282 1.20 -0.57 8.77
CA GLY A 282 2.31 0.38 8.88
C GLY A 282 2.05 1.64 8.09
N MET A 283 2.97 2.59 8.17
CA MET A 283 2.94 3.78 7.32
C MET A 283 4.31 4.16 6.79
N ARG A 284 4.31 4.97 5.73
CA ARG A 284 5.51 5.68 5.25
C ARG A 284 5.12 7.08 4.84
N VAL A 285 5.94 8.07 5.18
CA VAL A 285 5.75 9.45 4.70
C VAL A 285 6.68 9.72 3.53
N VAL A 286 6.13 10.30 2.47
CA VAL A 286 6.84 10.60 1.21
C VAL A 286 6.53 12.03 0.77
N ASP A 287 7.19 12.45 -0.32
CA ASP A 287 7.06 13.76 -0.95
C ASP A 287 7.33 14.89 0.03
N ASN A 288 8.46 14.76 0.75
CA ASN A 288 8.90 15.68 1.80
C ASN A 288 7.81 16.02 2.83
N GLY A 289 6.97 15.03 3.16
CA GLY A 289 5.90 15.21 4.13
C GLY A 289 4.53 15.49 3.52
N ALA A 290 4.38 15.61 2.20
CA ALA A 290 3.10 15.94 1.58
C ALA A 290 2.12 14.76 1.47
N THR A 291 2.61 13.52 1.51
CA THR A 291 1.77 12.31 1.39
C THR A 291 2.13 11.28 2.45
N VAL A 292 1.11 10.73 3.11
CA VAL A 292 1.24 9.56 3.98
C VAL A 292 0.73 8.33 3.25
N LEU A 293 1.57 7.31 3.14
CA LEU A 293 1.22 6.00 2.61
C LEU A 293 0.76 5.11 3.77
N ALA A 294 -0.49 4.65 3.71
CA ALA A 294 -1.04 3.67 4.64
C ALA A 294 -0.96 2.28 4.02
N PHE A 295 -0.25 1.36 4.68
CA PHE A 295 -0.12 -0.02 4.22
C PHE A 295 -1.24 -0.89 4.78
N ILE A 296 -2.02 -1.48 3.90
CA ILE A 296 -3.10 -2.42 4.21
C ILE A 296 -2.79 -3.72 3.47
N ASP A 297 -3.14 -4.90 3.97
CA ASP A 297 -2.66 -6.15 3.38
C ASP A 297 -2.88 -6.26 1.86
N GLY A 298 -1.76 -6.37 1.12
CA GLY A 298 -1.73 -6.40 -0.34
C GLY A 298 -2.04 -5.08 -1.06
N ALA A 299 -2.26 -3.99 -0.33
CA ALA A 299 -2.63 -2.69 -0.87
C ALA A 299 -1.86 -1.54 -0.21
N VAL A 300 -1.89 -0.38 -0.88
CA VAL A 300 -1.38 0.87 -0.32
C VAL A 300 -2.34 2.00 -0.67
N ILE A 301 -2.55 2.88 0.30
CA ILE A 301 -3.41 4.06 0.18
C ILE A 301 -2.55 5.30 0.32
N GLY A 302 -2.67 6.23 -0.63
CA GLY A 302 -2.10 7.57 -0.52
C GLY A 302 -3.08 8.50 0.19
N LEU A 303 -2.65 9.08 1.30
CA LEU A 303 -3.38 10.09 2.06
C LEU A 303 -2.68 11.43 1.93
N ASP A 304 -3.45 12.49 1.76
CA ASP A 304 -2.96 13.85 1.87
C ASP A 304 -2.49 14.11 3.31
N ALA A 305 -1.24 14.50 3.49
CA ALA A 305 -0.69 14.61 4.83
C ALA A 305 -1.26 15.81 5.63
N VAL A 306 -1.79 16.84 4.95
CA VAL A 306 -2.34 18.04 5.60
C VAL A 306 -3.79 17.81 6.03
N THR A 307 -4.58 17.17 5.18
CA THR A 307 -6.03 17.05 5.31
C THR A 307 -6.50 15.65 5.72
N GLY A 308 -5.70 14.61 5.48
CA GLY A 308 -6.11 13.21 5.67
C GLY A 308 -7.01 12.67 4.54
N GLU A 309 -7.28 13.47 3.50
CA GLU A 309 -8.08 13.02 2.37
C GLU A 309 -7.41 11.87 1.61
N ARG A 310 -8.19 10.85 1.26
CA ARG A 310 -7.71 9.75 0.44
C ARG A 310 -7.53 10.23 -1.01
N LEU A 311 -6.29 10.21 -1.48
CA LEU A 311 -5.91 10.60 -2.83
C LEU A 311 -6.13 9.46 -3.82
N TRP A 312 -5.67 8.27 -3.45
CA TRP A 312 -5.74 7.07 -4.27
C TRP A 312 -5.60 5.82 -3.40
N SER A 313 -5.97 4.67 -3.99
CA SER A 313 -5.75 3.35 -3.40
C SER A 313 -5.41 2.38 -4.53
N THR A 314 -4.43 1.51 -4.29
CA THR A 314 -4.01 0.52 -5.29
C THR A 314 -3.64 -0.81 -4.64
N GLY A 315 -3.92 -1.89 -5.36
CA GLY A 315 -3.41 -3.24 -5.08
C GLY A 315 -2.42 -3.71 -6.14
N ASP A 316 -1.89 -2.79 -6.96
CA ASP A 316 -0.84 -3.08 -7.93
C ASP A 316 0.43 -3.53 -7.20
N THR A 317 0.91 -4.73 -7.52
CA THR A 317 2.05 -5.36 -6.84
C THR A 317 3.32 -4.55 -6.97
N ASP A 318 3.58 -3.94 -8.14
CA ASP A 318 4.82 -3.24 -8.41
C ASP A 318 4.88 -1.95 -7.58
N LEU A 319 3.76 -1.22 -7.49
CA LEU A 319 3.66 -0.03 -6.64
C LEU A 319 3.66 -0.39 -5.15
N VAL A 320 2.98 -1.45 -4.74
CA VAL A 320 3.01 -1.91 -3.33
C VAL A 320 4.43 -2.29 -2.91
N GLU A 321 5.17 -3.02 -3.75
CA GLU A 321 6.58 -3.36 -3.52
C GLU A 321 7.47 -2.11 -3.53
N ALA A 322 7.29 -1.19 -4.47
CA ALA A 322 8.04 0.08 -4.52
C ALA A 322 7.83 0.94 -3.27
N ALA A 323 6.59 0.97 -2.76
CA ALA A 323 6.22 1.78 -1.61
C ALA A 323 6.80 1.22 -0.31
N ARG A 324 6.77 -0.11 -0.13
CA ARG A 324 7.31 -0.81 1.06
C ARG A 324 8.83 -1.02 0.99
N GLY A 325 9.35 -1.20 -0.22
CA GLY A 325 10.69 -1.71 -0.50
C GLY A 325 10.70 -3.24 -0.57
N ARG A 326 11.46 -3.81 -1.51
CA ARG A 326 11.38 -5.25 -1.85
C ARG A 326 12.26 -6.11 -0.96
N PHE A 327 13.52 -5.69 -0.75
CA PHE A 327 14.47 -6.42 0.11
C PHE A 327 14.78 -5.69 1.40
N ARG A 328 14.64 -4.37 1.38
CA ARG A 328 14.85 -3.48 2.52
C ARG A 328 13.68 -2.51 2.59
N ALA A 329 13.47 -1.91 3.76
CA ALA A 329 12.51 -0.82 3.88
C ALA A 329 12.88 0.30 2.90
N ALA A 330 11.92 0.73 2.08
CA ALA A 330 12.16 1.81 1.14
C ALA A 330 12.52 3.11 1.88
N THR A 331 13.43 3.89 1.29
CA THR A 331 14.00 5.09 1.91
C THR A 331 13.65 6.35 1.12
N GLY A 332 13.88 7.51 1.73
CA GLY A 332 13.78 8.81 1.05
C GLY A 332 12.36 9.25 0.68
N PRO A 333 12.27 10.45 0.05
CA PRO A 333 10.99 11.11 -0.17
C PRO A 333 10.24 10.63 -1.42
N PHE A 334 10.83 9.79 -2.27
CA PHE A 334 10.17 9.35 -3.50
C PHE A 334 9.78 7.88 -3.45
N ILE A 335 8.75 7.51 -4.21
CA ILE A 335 8.37 6.12 -4.44
C ILE A 335 9.07 5.68 -5.72
N VAL A 336 10.13 4.88 -5.58
CA VAL A 336 10.86 4.32 -6.71
C VAL A 336 10.88 2.81 -6.57
N GLY A 337 10.26 2.15 -7.54
CA GLY A 337 10.29 0.71 -7.69
C GLY A 337 11.35 0.29 -8.68
N TRP A 338 11.67 -1.00 -8.67
CA TRP A 338 12.53 -1.60 -9.67
C TRP A 338 12.06 -3.02 -9.96
N ASN A 339 12.02 -3.39 -11.24
CA ASN A 339 11.67 -4.74 -11.67
C ASN A 339 12.85 -5.42 -12.37
N ASP A 340 13.00 -6.72 -12.09
CA ASP A 340 13.91 -7.66 -12.76
C ASP A 340 15.27 -7.08 -13.17
N GLU A 341 15.87 -6.30 -12.26
CA GLU A 341 17.22 -5.72 -12.38
C GLU A 341 17.43 -4.76 -13.56
N ARG A 342 16.36 -4.30 -14.22
CA ARG A 342 16.51 -3.57 -15.50
C ARG A 342 15.77 -2.27 -15.59
N ILE A 343 14.61 -2.12 -14.96
CA ILE A 343 13.82 -0.90 -15.10
C ILE A 343 13.56 -0.32 -13.72
N TRP A 344 13.89 0.95 -13.57
CA TRP A 344 13.52 1.76 -12.42
C TRP A 344 12.29 2.57 -12.78
N THR A 345 11.33 2.62 -11.87
CA THR A 345 10.05 3.30 -12.07
C THR A 345 9.77 4.22 -10.91
N ARG A 346 9.59 5.52 -11.17
CA ARG A 346 9.10 6.46 -10.16
C ARG A 346 7.60 6.60 -10.26
N TYR A 347 6.96 6.67 -9.11
CA TYR A 347 5.54 6.90 -8.97
C TYR A 347 5.29 8.26 -8.31
N ASP A 348 4.27 8.94 -8.80
CA ASP A 348 3.70 10.13 -8.19
C ASP A 348 2.99 9.73 -6.90
N SER A 349 3.46 10.24 -5.76
CA SER A 349 2.87 10.01 -4.45
C SER A 349 1.46 10.57 -4.33
N ARG A 350 1.10 11.60 -5.10
CA ARG A 350 -0.20 12.28 -5.07
C ARG A 350 -1.26 11.57 -5.87
N THR A 351 -0.87 10.84 -6.91
CA THR A 351 -1.83 10.18 -7.83
C THR A 351 -1.68 8.67 -7.90
N GLY A 352 -0.58 8.11 -7.41
CA GLY A 352 -0.25 6.69 -7.51
C GLY A 352 0.12 6.25 -8.94
N ARG A 353 0.35 7.19 -9.85
CA ARG A 353 0.66 6.91 -11.27
C ARG A 353 2.15 6.91 -11.53
N THR A 354 2.59 6.15 -12.52
CA THR A 354 3.96 6.21 -13.02
C THR A 354 4.27 7.60 -13.58
N LEU A 355 5.38 8.18 -13.14
CA LEU A 355 5.95 9.42 -13.69
C LEU A 355 6.94 9.11 -14.81
N TRP A 356 7.86 8.19 -14.54
CA TRP A 356 8.82 7.71 -15.52
C TRP A 356 9.21 6.27 -15.24
N SER A 357 9.66 5.59 -16.29
CA SER A 357 10.29 4.28 -16.24
C SER A 357 11.52 4.31 -17.14
N VAL A 358 12.69 4.02 -16.59
CA VAL A 358 13.97 4.09 -17.31
C VAL A 358 14.82 2.86 -17.04
N PRO A 359 15.72 2.47 -17.94
CA PRO A 359 16.69 1.44 -17.66
C PRO A 359 17.56 1.79 -16.44
N ALA A 360 17.92 0.80 -15.63
CA ALA A 360 18.90 0.96 -14.57
C ALA A 360 20.25 1.43 -15.17
N PRO A 361 20.99 2.35 -14.50
CA PRO A 361 22.32 2.76 -14.95
C PRO A 361 23.27 1.58 -15.05
N HIS A 362 24.16 1.61 -16.04
CA HIS A 362 25.16 0.57 -16.30
C HIS A 362 24.54 -0.85 -16.37
N PRO A 363 23.62 -1.10 -17.32
CA PRO A 363 22.95 -2.39 -17.42
C PRO A 363 23.98 -3.51 -17.65
N GLY A 364 23.96 -4.53 -16.80
CA GLY A 364 24.93 -5.64 -16.79
C GLY A 364 26.03 -5.51 -15.72
N CYS A 365 26.12 -4.37 -15.03
CA CYS A 365 27.00 -4.21 -13.87
C CYS A 365 26.25 -4.50 -12.57
N GLY A 366 26.36 -5.74 -12.08
CA GLY A 366 25.81 -6.15 -10.78
C GLY A 366 24.32 -5.87 -10.56
N MET A 367 23.83 -6.14 -9.35
CA MET A 367 22.45 -5.84 -8.94
C MET A 367 22.48 -4.82 -7.81
N THR A 368 21.71 -3.74 -7.92
CA THR A 368 21.55 -2.81 -6.80
C THR A 368 20.14 -2.20 -6.79
N GLU A 369 19.50 -2.23 -5.63
CA GLU A 369 18.25 -1.53 -5.38
C GLU A 369 18.54 -0.01 -5.37
N PRO A 370 17.72 0.83 -6.01
CA PRO A 370 17.93 2.27 -6.01
C PRO A 370 17.93 2.83 -4.59
N VAL A 371 18.90 3.69 -4.28
CA VAL A 371 18.89 4.48 -3.06
C VAL A 371 18.22 5.82 -3.36
N VAL A 372 17.13 6.10 -2.66
CA VAL A 372 16.34 7.31 -2.87
C VAL A 372 16.76 8.36 -1.83
N ALA A 373 17.35 9.46 -2.30
CA ALA A 373 17.66 10.64 -1.49
C ALA A 373 16.85 11.85 -1.98
N ALA A 374 16.78 12.92 -1.19
CA ALA A 374 16.06 14.14 -1.60
C ALA A 374 16.68 14.79 -2.85
N SER A 375 17.99 14.67 -3.02
CA SER A 375 18.77 15.20 -4.13
C SER A 375 18.84 14.29 -5.35
N GLY A 376 18.35 13.04 -5.29
CA GLY A 376 18.31 12.16 -6.46
C GLY A 376 18.13 10.68 -6.15
N VAL A 377 17.98 9.90 -7.23
CA VAL A 377 17.91 8.43 -7.17
C VAL A 377 19.27 7.87 -7.55
N VAL A 378 19.90 7.15 -6.62
CA VAL A 378 21.32 6.77 -6.71
C VAL A 378 21.47 5.28 -7.00
N SER A 379 22.33 4.96 -7.98
CA SER A 379 22.85 3.63 -8.26
C SER A 379 24.31 3.55 -7.85
N THR A 380 24.70 2.48 -7.15
CA THR A 380 26.11 2.11 -6.97
C THR A 380 26.32 0.66 -7.39
N VAL A 381 27.17 0.48 -8.39
CA VAL A 381 27.39 -0.83 -9.03
C VAL A 381 28.86 -1.09 -9.29
N GLN A 382 29.25 -2.35 -9.27
CA GLN A 382 30.55 -2.80 -9.74
C GLN A 382 30.38 -3.58 -11.04
N CYS A 383 31.14 -3.19 -12.06
CA CYS A 383 31.18 -3.86 -13.36
C CYS A 383 32.22 -4.99 -13.38
N GLU A 384 32.14 -5.88 -14.38
CA GLU A 384 33.09 -6.99 -14.55
C GLU A 384 34.55 -6.52 -14.78
N ASP A 385 34.74 -5.31 -15.31
CA ASP A 385 36.06 -4.69 -15.47
C ASP A 385 36.66 -4.16 -14.15
N GLY A 386 35.92 -4.31 -13.04
CA GLY A 386 36.34 -3.92 -11.70
C GLY A 386 36.05 -2.48 -11.34
N LYS A 387 35.48 -1.68 -12.25
CA LYS A 387 35.09 -0.31 -11.96
C LYS A 387 33.85 -0.26 -11.09
N VAL A 388 33.90 0.63 -10.09
CA VAL A 388 32.75 0.94 -9.22
C VAL A 388 32.21 2.29 -9.61
N TRP A 389 30.98 2.31 -10.13
CA TRP A 389 30.30 3.51 -10.58
C TRP A 389 29.30 3.99 -9.53
N LEU A 390 29.16 5.32 -9.45
CA LEU A 390 28.03 5.98 -8.84
C LEU A 390 27.31 6.78 -9.92
N SER A 391 26.03 6.47 -10.12
CA SER A 391 25.16 7.19 -11.04
C SER A 391 24.01 7.80 -10.25
N VAL A 392 23.68 9.06 -10.54
CA VAL A 392 22.55 9.76 -9.94
C VAL A 392 21.59 10.18 -11.04
N LEU A 393 20.36 9.72 -10.90
CA LEU A 393 19.24 10.14 -11.73
C LEU A 393 18.57 11.34 -11.09
N ASP A 394 18.23 12.29 -11.94
CA ASP A 394 17.30 13.37 -11.60
C ASP A 394 15.95 12.75 -11.20
N PRO A 395 15.42 13.08 -10.01
CA PRO A 395 14.22 12.44 -9.51
C PRO A 395 12.99 12.81 -10.35
N GLU A 396 12.96 13.97 -11.00
CA GLU A 396 11.81 14.42 -11.79
C GLU A 396 11.73 13.75 -13.16
N THR A 397 12.87 13.56 -13.81
CA THR A 397 12.94 13.13 -15.21
C THR A 397 13.44 11.70 -15.39
N GLY A 398 14.11 11.12 -14.39
CA GLY A 398 14.78 9.82 -14.49
C GLY A 398 16.03 9.83 -15.36
N GLN A 399 16.49 11.00 -15.83
CA GLN A 399 17.72 11.11 -16.61
C GLN A 399 18.95 11.08 -15.70
N ILE A 400 20.02 10.45 -16.16
CA ILE A 400 21.30 10.45 -15.44
C ILE A 400 21.88 11.87 -15.49
N GLY A 401 21.88 12.55 -14.34
CA GLY A 401 22.40 13.90 -14.18
C GLY A 401 23.88 13.92 -13.79
N TRP A 402 24.35 12.86 -13.13
CA TRP A 402 25.74 12.69 -12.71
C TRP A 402 26.12 11.21 -12.77
N ASP A 403 27.27 10.90 -13.37
CA ASP A 403 27.82 9.56 -13.45
C ASP A 403 29.33 9.64 -13.23
N THR A 404 29.85 8.92 -12.23
CA THR A 404 31.24 9.05 -11.82
C THR A 404 31.84 7.74 -11.35
N LEU A 405 33.13 7.58 -11.62
CA LEU A 405 33.92 6.45 -11.15
C LEU A 405 34.38 6.71 -9.71
N LEU A 406 33.99 5.84 -8.79
CA LEU A 406 34.39 5.93 -7.38
C LEU A 406 35.77 5.31 -7.13
N THR A 407 35.99 4.13 -7.69
CA THR A 407 37.25 3.39 -7.57
C THR A 407 37.33 2.30 -8.63
N GLU A 408 38.53 1.78 -8.84
CA GLU A 408 38.76 0.55 -9.60
C GLU A 408 39.29 -0.51 -8.64
N ALA A 409 38.61 -1.65 -8.55
CA ALA A 409 39.02 -2.79 -7.75
C ALA A 409 39.27 -3.97 -8.70
N LYS A 410 40.49 -4.51 -8.71
CA LYS A 410 40.83 -5.64 -9.58
C LYS A 410 39.96 -6.84 -9.22
N VAL A 411 39.17 -7.30 -10.18
CA VAL A 411 38.39 -8.55 -10.08
C VAL A 411 39.31 -9.69 -10.48
N ASP A 412 39.54 -10.66 -9.59
CA ASP A 412 40.19 -11.92 -9.96
C ASP A 412 39.13 -12.88 -10.51
N PRO A 413 39.11 -13.18 -11.82
CA PRO A 413 38.11 -14.06 -12.41
C PRO A 413 38.18 -15.50 -11.87
N LYS A 414 39.28 -15.88 -11.22
CA LYS A 414 39.45 -17.22 -10.61
C LYS A 414 39.00 -17.29 -9.16
N ALA A 415 38.78 -16.16 -8.49
CA ALA A 415 38.28 -16.15 -7.11
C ALA A 415 36.84 -16.71 -7.03
N PRO A 416 36.36 -17.17 -5.87
CA PRO A 416 34.94 -17.43 -5.64
C PRO A 416 34.07 -16.19 -5.88
N MET A 417 32.84 -16.36 -6.39
CA MET A 417 31.95 -15.24 -6.76
C MET A 417 31.72 -14.22 -5.64
N ASP A 418 31.63 -14.67 -4.39
CA ASP A 418 31.46 -13.84 -3.19
C ASP A 418 32.71 -13.03 -2.81
N GLN A 419 33.86 -13.36 -3.40
CA GLN A 419 35.15 -12.68 -3.21
C GLN A 419 35.57 -11.86 -4.43
N ARG A 420 34.90 -12.08 -5.59
CA ARG A 420 35.13 -11.32 -6.83
C ARG A 420 34.65 -9.89 -6.75
N TYR A 421 33.52 -9.69 -6.08
CA TYR A 421 32.81 -8.41 -6.05
C TYR A 421 32.85 -7.77 -4.67
N LEU A 422 33.02 -6.47 -4.65
CA LEU A 422 32.88 -5.64 -3.46
C LEU A 422 31.41 -5.65 -3.03
N ARG A 423 31.20 -5.74 -1.72
CA ARG A 423 29.90 -5.46 -1.13
C ARG A 423 29.75 -3.95 -1.02
N LEU A 424 28.89 -3.41 -1.89
CA LEU A 424 28.53 -2.00 -1.93
C LEU A 424 27.37 -1.74 -0.97
N SER A 425 27.45 -0.64 -0.23
CA SER A 425 26.37 -0.16 0.61
C SER A 425 26.25 1.35 0.43
N THR A 426 25.10 1.79 -0.04
CA THR A 426 24.79 3.21 -0.22
C THR A 426 23.58 3.55 0.61
N ARG A 427 23.59 4.75 1.22
CA ARG A 427 22.46 5.26 1.99
C ARG A 427 22.44 6.79 2.01
N PRO A 428 21.26 7.42 2.20
CA PRO A 428 21.17 8.87 2.41
C PRO A 428 22.06 9.34 3.56
N ALA A 429 22.75 10.45 3.35
CA ALA A 429 23.60 11.10 4.35
C ALA A 429 22.94 12.37 4.90
N ASN A 430 22.33 13.16 4.04
CA ASN A 430 21.64 14.42 4.35
C ASN A 430 20.71 14.77 3.17
N GLY A 431 20.22 16.02 3.07
CA GLY A 431 19.37 16.44 1.95
C GLY A 431 20.08 16.40 0.59
N ILE A 432 21.40 16.60 0.58
CA ILE A 432 22.17 16.82 -0.65
C ILE A 432 23.12 15.68 -1.05
N GLY A 433 23.24 14.63 -0.25
CA GLY A 433 24.28 13.63 -0.48
C GLY A 433 24.02 12.25 0.13
N VAL A 434 24.91 11.32 -0.23
CA VAL A 434 24.85 9.92 0.18
C VAL A 434 26.20 9.43 0.71
N PHE A 435 26.14 8.46 1.62
CA PHE A 435 27.32 7.69 2.01
C PHE A 435 27.46 6.46 1.11
N VAL A 436 28.70 6.16 0.71
CA VAL A 436 29.05 4.95 -0.02
C VAL A 436 30.14 4.21 0.75
N SER A 437 29.80 3.01 1.22
CA SER A 437 30.73 2.10 1.89
C SER A 437 31.00 0.91 0.99
N MET A 438 32.27 0.53 0.89
CA MET A 438 32.75 -0.60 0.11
C MET A 438 33.46 -1.57 1.05
N THR A 439 33.14 -2.86 0.97
CA THR A 439 33.81 -3.89 1.78
C THR A 439 34.16 -5.10 0.91
N GLY A 440 35.31 -5.71 1.16
CA GLY A 440 35.83 -6.82 0.35
C GLY A 440 37.31 -6.64 0.01
N ALA A 441 37.88 -7.63 -0.67
CA ALA A 441 39.27 -7.58 -1.13
C ALA A 441 39.46 -6.43 -2.13
N GLY A 442 40.49 -5.61 -1.93
CA GLY A 442 40.76 -4.44 -2.78
C GLY A 442 39.86 -3.23 -2.53
N SER A 443 38.99 -3.27 -1.51
CA SER A 443 38.20 -2.10 -1.13
C SER A 443 39.10 -0.96 -0.63
N PRO A 444 38.84 0.31 -1.01
CA PRO A 444 39.41 1.43 -0.28
C PRO A 444 38.91 1.32 1.18
N GLY A 445 39.83 1.20 2.14
CA GLY A 445 39.49 0.94 3.56
C GLY A 445 38.74 2.07 4.29
N ARG A 446 38.02 2.92 3.56
CA ARG A 446 37.28 4.09 4.03
C ARG A 446 36.00 4.28 3.22
N ALA A 447 34.97 4.80 3.87
CA ALA A 447 33.75 5.21 3.18
C ALA A 447 33.95 6.52 2.41
N LEU A 448 33.04 6.79 1.48
CA LEU A 448 32.99 8.01 0.71
C LEU A 448 31.69 8.78 1.05
N TYR A 449 31.77 10.10 1.03
CA TYR A 449 30.62 10.99 0.96
C TYR A 449 30.52 11.52 -0.47
N ALA A 450 29.36 11.31 -1.10
CA ALA A 450 29.06 11.89 -2.41
C ALA A 450 28.07 13.04 -2.23
N ASP A 451 28.53 14.25 -2.45
CA ASP A 451 27.71 15.46 -2.57
C ASP A 451 27.10 15.47 -3.98
N ILE A 452 25.80 15.20 -4.05
CA ILE A 452 25.08 15.05 -5.32
C ILE A 452 24.87 16.40 -5.98
N VAL A 453 24.61 17.44 -5.18
CA VAL A 453 24.32 18.79 -5.68
C VAL A 453 25.57 19.41 -6.29
N HIS A 454 26.72 19.32 -5.60
CA HIS A 454 27.98 19.88 -6.08
C HIS A 454 28.83 18.89 -6.88
N ARG A 455 28.35 17.64 -7.06
CA ARG A 455 29.01 16.58 -7.84
C ARG A 455 30.43 16.29 -7.37
N ALA A 456 30.61 16.23 -6.06
CA ALA A 456 31.90 16.01 -5.43
C ALA A 456 31.89 14.70 -4.63
N VAL A 457 33.04 14.02 -4.60
CA VAL A 457 33.24 12.81 -3.79
C VAL A 457 34.39 13.05 -2.83
N THR A 458 34.10 12.98 -1.54
CA THR A 458 35.08 13.23 -0.47
C THR A 458 35.31 11.94 0.32
N PRO A 459 36.56 11.48 0.48
CA PRO A 459 36.85 10.34 1.34
C PRO A 459 36.62 10.69 2.81
N LEU A 460 35.94 9.81 3.53
CA LEU A 460 35.71 9.93 4.97
C LEU A 460 36.80 9.17 5.76
N PRO A 461 36.91 9.39 7.08
CA PRO A 461 37.80 8.62 7.95
C PRO A 461 37.50 7.11 7.91
N ALA A 462 38.54 6.28 7.99
CA ALA A 462 38.45 4.82 7.81
C ALA A 462 37.79 4.08 8.99
N ASP A 463 37.97 4.60 10.20
CA ASP A 463 37.55 4.02 11.48
C ASP A 463 36.24 4.63 12.02
N GLY A 464 35.68 5.61 11.30
CA GLY A 464 34.47 6.31 11.68
C GLY A 464 33.20 5.55 11.27
N ARG A 465 32.23 5.48 12.18
CA ARG A 465 30.85 5.12 11.85
C ARG A 465 30.14 6.38 11.35
N LEU A 466 29.35 6.27 10.29
CA LEU A 466 28.69 7.43 9.69
C LEU A 466 27.29 7.58 10.29
N ALA A 467 26.86 8.80 10.55
CA ALA A 467 25.53 9.12 11.06
C ALA A 467 24.91 10.18 10.17
N GLY A 468 23.83 9.82 9.46
CA GLY A 468 23.16 10.75 8.54
C GLY A 468 22.31 11.78 9.30
N SER A 469 22.13 12.96 8.72
CA SER A 469 21.25 14.01 9.21
C SER A 469 19.86 13.86 8.60
N TYR A 470 18.86 14.01 9.47
CA TYR A 470 17.45 14.12 9.09
C TYR A 470 16.91 15.53 9.35
N GLY A 471 17.78 16.45 9.80
CA GLY A 471 17.45 17.83 10.16
C GLY A 471 17.31 18.77 8.97
N PRO A 472 16.91 20.02 9.22
CA PRO A 472 16.89 21.06 8.20
C PRO A 472 18.29 21.51 7.77
N GLY A 473 19.35 21.13 8.50
CA GLY A 473 20.74 21.32 8.12
C GLY A 473 21.34 20.07 7.45
N ASP A 474 22.24 20.31 6.50
CA ASP A 474 22.95 19.27 5.75
C ASP A 474 24.23 18.76 6.44
N ASP A 475 24.62 19.34 7.56
CA ASP A 475 25.77 18.84 8.32
C ASP A 475 25.48 17.45 8.90
N PHE A 476 26.49 16.58 8.96
CA PHE A 476 26.37 15.21 9.45
C PHE A 476 27.47 14.84 10.43
N VAL A 477 27.31 13.73 11.16
CA VAL A 477 28.24 13.31 12.21
C VAL A 477 28.98 12.03 11.81
N VAL A 478 30.28 11.98 12.09
CA VAL A 478 31.07 10.74 12.11
C VAL A 478 31.44 10.44 13.55
N TRP A 479 31.10 9.25 14.01
CA TRP A 479 31.29 8.85 15.41
C TRP A 479 32.22 7.65 15.55
N TYR A 480 32.99 7.65 16.63
CA TYR A 480 33.99 6.64 16.92
C TYR A 480 33.65 5.99 18.26
N LEU A 481 33.64 4.66 18.28
CA LEU A 481 33.49 3.87 19.49
C LEU A 481 34.87 3.33 19.86
N ASN A 482 35.51 3.99 20.81
CA ASN A 482 36.72 3.51 21.46
C ASN A 482 36.36 3.01 22.88
N ASP A 483 37.19 2.12 23.44
CA ASP A 483 36.88 1.34 24.66
C ASP A 483 36.50 2.18 25.91
N LEU A 484 36.75 3.49 25.88
CA LEU A 484 36.59 4.39 27.04
C LEU A 484 35.77 5.65 26.79
N THR A 485 35.58 6.10 25.54
CA THR A 485 34.84 7.34 25.22
C THR A 485 34.14 7.23 23.86
N THR A 486 33.08 8.01 23.65
CA THR A 486 32.51 8.23 22.31
C THR A 486 33.01 9.57 21.77
N ARG A 487 33.67 9.57 20.61
CA ARG A 487 34.08 10.80 19.92
C ARG A 487 33.11 11.10 18.79
N LEU A 488 32.65 12.34 18.69
CA LEU A 488 31.76 12.82 17.64
C LEU A 488 32.42 13.96 16.87
N ASN A 489 32.61 13.79 15.56
CA ASN A 489 33.12 14.81 14.67
C ASN A 489 31.99 15.31 13.77
N LEU A 490 31.80 16.62 13.71
CA LEU A 490 30.84 17.26 12.84
C LEU A 490 31.48 17.51 11.47
N PHE A 491 30.78 17.11 10.42
CA PHE A 491 31.15 17.29 9.03
C PHE A 491 30.16 18.23 8.36
N GLY A 492 30.70 19.11 7.53
CA GLY A 492 29.91 20.00 6.70
C GLY A 492 29.22 19.26 5.56
N ALA A 493 28.27 19.95 4.95
CA ALA A 493 27.63 19.54 3.70
C ALA A 493 28.63 19.26 2.55
N ASP A 494 29.85 19.82 2.61
CA ASP A 494 30.95 19.57 1.65
C ASP A 494 31.74 18.28 1.93
N GLY A 495 31.36 17.53 2.97
CA GLY A 495 32.05 16.32 3.39
C GLY A 495 33.36 16.56 4.14
N ARG A 496 33.67 17.80 4.55
CA ARG A 496 34.86 18.11 5.34
C ARG A 496 34.53 18.24 6.82
N GLN A 497 35.45 17.81 7.67
CA GLN A 497 35.30 17.99 9.11
C GLN A 497 35.33 19.48 9.46
N ARG A 498 34.30 19.96 10.15
CA ARG A 498 34.26 21.33 10.70
C ARG A 498 35.00 21.38 12.03
N CYS A 499 34.55 20.56 12.97
CA CYS A 499 35.03 20.55 14.35
C CYS A 499 34.72 19.22 15.04
N GLN A 500 35.30 19.02 16.22
CA GLN A 500 35.00 17.88 17.10
C GLN A 500 34.12 18.38 18.25
N LEU A 501 33.04 17.65 18.53
CA LEU A 501 32.19 17.93 19.69
C LEU A 501 32.94 17.58 20.99
N PRO A 502 32.64 18.24 22.12
CA PRO A 502 33.35 18.03 23.38
C PRO A 502 33.37 16.56 23.82
N ASP A 503 34.48 16.13 24.39
CA ASP A 503 34.62 14.79 24.96
C ASP A 503 33.65 14.58 26.14
N GLY A 504 33.38 13.31 26.46
CA GLY A 504 32.48 12.93 27.56
C GLY A 504 30.99 12.94 27.20
N LEU A 505 30.65 13.09 25.90
CA LEU A 505 29.30 12.84 25.40
C LEU A 505 29.00 11.33 25.36
N GLU A 506 27.84 10.95 25.88
CA GLU A 506 27.30 9.59 25.74
C GLU A 506 26.02 9.65 24.90
N PRO A 507 26.13 9.75 23.56
CA PRO A 507 24.96 9.94 22.72
C PRO A 507 23.99 8.77 22.87
N VAL A 508 22.72 9.11 23.01
CA VAL A 508 21.60 8.18 22.86
C VAL A 508 21.68 7.57 21.46
N ARG A 509 21.45 6.25 21.35
CA ARG A 509 21.32 5.59 20.05
C ARG A 509 19.89 5.76 19.55
N MET A 510 19.75 6.21 18.31
CA MET A 510 18.46 6.41 17.65
C MET A 510 17.70 5.09 17.54
N ASN A 511 16.49 5.03 18.09
CA ASN A 511 15.60 3.87 18.04
C ASN A 511 14.22 4.24 17.47
N VAL A 512 14.22 4.87 16.30
CA VAL A 512 13.02 5.28 15.57
C VAL A 512 12.80 4.33 14.38
N PRO A 513 11.69 3.59 14.33
CA PRO A 513 11.45 2.56 13.31
C PRO A 513 11.59 3.03 11.86
N SER A 514 11.03 4.20 11.55
CA SER A 514 11.07 4.81 10.22
C SER A 514 12.45 5.33 9.80
N LEU A 515 13.37 5.51 10.75
CA LEU A 515 14.71 6.10 10.51
C LEU A 515 15.86 5.12 10.77
N ARG A 516 15.56 3.82 10.96
CA ARG A 516 16.49 2.79 11.48
C ARG A 516 17.88 2.86 10.85
N ALA A 517 18.78 3.51 11.58
CA ALA A 517 20.22 3.48 11.44
C ALA A 517 20.81 3.39 12.86
N ASP A 518 21.72 2.45 13.10
CA ASP A 518 22.49 2.39 14.36
C ASP A 518 23.42 3.62 14.43
N GLN A 519 22.87 4.74 14.89
CA GLN A 519 23.53 6.04 14.91
C GLN A 519 23.11 6.88 16.12
N PRO A 520 23.88 7.93 16.48
CA PRO A 520 23.50 8.90 17.51
C PRO A 520 22.15 9.56 17.21
N ALA A 521 21.36 9.83 18.25
CA ALA A 521 20.18 10.67 18.16
C ALA A 521 20.61 12.15 18.16
N TYR A 522 20.62 12.76 16.99
CA TYR A 522 20.97 14.17 16.80
C TYR A 522 20.12 14.82 15.70
N VAL A 523 20.07 16.15 15.69
CA VAL A 523 19.49 16.97 14.61
C VAL A 523 20.49 18.08 14.28
N ALA A 524 20.85 18.20 13.00
CA ALA A 524 21.61 19.33 12.50
C ALA A 524 20.65 20.42 12.00
N PHE A 525 20.87 21.63 12.46
CA PHE A 525 20.28 22.88 11.96
C PHE A 525 21.35 23.64 11.14
N PRO A 526 20.98 24.72 10.43
CA PRO A 526 21.95 25.50 9.68
C PRO A 526 23.13 26.02 10.53
N ASP A 527 22.86 26.47 11.75
CA ASP A 527 23.87 27.10 12.62
C ASP A 527 24.18 26.31 13.90
N THR A 528 23.39 25.28 14.22
CA THR A 528 23.55 24.52 15.47
C THR A 528 23.36 23.03 15.26
N VAL A 529 23.91 22.22 16.15
CA VAL A 529 23.63 20.78 16.22
C VAL A 529 23.14 20.43 17.61
N VAL A 530 22.06 19.66 17.68
CA VAL A 530 21.49 19.16 18.94
C VAL A 530 21.75 17.67 19.05
N VAL A 531 22.34 17.24 20.15
CA VAL A 531 22.63 15.84 20.46
C VAL A 531 21.86 15.44 21.72
N ALA A 532 21.15 14.31 21.66
CA ALA A 532 20.59 13.69 22.85
C ALA A 532 21.69 12.93 23.58
N ASP A 533 22.11 13.46 24.73
CA ASP A 533 23.13 12.90 25.61
C ASP A 533 22.46 12.11 26.73
N ARG A 534 22.81 10.83 26.89
CA ARG A 534 22.31 10.01 28.00
C ARG A 534 22.87 10.51 29.35
N GLY A 535 23.99 11.22 29.31
CA GLY A 535 24.78 11.54 30.48
C GLY A 535 25.57 10.31 30.95
N GLY A 536 26.71 10.55 31.60
CA GLY A 536 27.50 9.48 32.21
C GLY A 536 26.72 8.71 33.28
N ARG A 537 27.25 7.56 33.72
CA ARG A 537 26.62 6.74 34.77
C ARG A 537 26.22 7.57 36.00
N GLY A 538 24.92 7.64 36.27
CA GLY A 538 24.35 8.37 37.41
C GLY A 538 24.03 9.84 37.17
N ALA A 539 24.36 10.39 35.99
CA ALA A 539 23.92 11.72 35.57
C ALA A 539 22.55 11.66 34.88
N ALA A 540 21.82 12.78 34.94
CA ALA A 540 20.58 12.93 34.19
C ALA A 540 20.88 13.19 32.70
N GLY A 541 20.12 12.55 31.80
CA GLY A 541 20.19 12.82 30.38
C GLY A 541 19.78 14.25 30.01
N SER A 542 20.29 14.76 28.89
CA SER A 542 20.01 16.10 28.41
C SER A 542 20.06 16.21 26.88
N LEU A 543 19.37 17.19 26.33
CA LEU A 543 19.55 17.66 24.95
C LEU A 543 20.59 18.77 24.98
N ARG A 544 21.74 18.53 24.36
CA ARG A 544 22.86 19.48 24.33
C ARG A 544 22.94 20.12 22.96
N THR A 545 22.96 21.44 22.92
CA THR A 545 23.06 22.23 21.70
C THR A 545 24.47 22.77 21.56
N PHE A 546 25.02 22.67 20.35
CA PHE A 546 26.36 23.14 20.00
C PHE A 546 26.27 24.06 18.78
N ASP A 547 27.15 25.05 18.73
CA ASP A 547 27.36 25.86 17.52
C ASP A 547 27.99 24.99 16.42
N ALA A 548 27.46 25.04 15.19
CA ALA A 548 27.88 24.15 14.11
C ALA A 548 29.28 24.46 13.55
N ASN A 549 29.81 25.66 13.80
CA ASN A 549 31.12 26.07 13.29
C ASN A 549 32.25 25.82 14.30
N SER A 550 32.00 26.09 15.57
CA SER A 550 32.97 25.98 16.65
C SER A 550 32.83 24.71 17.49
N CYS A 551 31.70 24.00 17.40
CA CYS A 551 31.32 22.88 18.27
C CYS A 551 31.27 23.25 19.77
N ALA A 552 31.25 24.55 20.10
CA ALA A 552 31.10 25.01 21.48
C ALA A 552 29.66 24.77 21.94
N GLN A 553 29.49 24.25 23.16
CA GLN A 553 28.15 24.07 23.72
C GLN A 553 27.52 25.44 24.02
N THR A 554 26.32 25.65 23.50
CA THR A 554 25.55 26.89 23.67
C THR A 554 24.37 26.72 24.63
N ALA A 555 23.80 25.52 24.74
CA ALA A 555 22.69 25.23 25.64
C ALA A 555 22.64 23.76 26.07
N ALA A 556 21.98 23.49 27.20
CA ALA A 556 21.62 22.14 27.63
C ALA A 556 20.24 22.16 28.29
N VAL A 557 19.36 21.25 27.87
CA VAL A 557 18.00 21.10 28.42
C VAL A 557 17.86 19.70 29.00
N PRO A 558 17.42 19.52 30.26
CA PRO A 558 17.21 18.20 30.84
C PRO A 558 16.21 17.35 30.03
N ALA A 559 16.59 16.12 29.70
CA ALA A 559 15.74 15.19 28.96
C ALA A 559 16.14 13.74 29.28
N ALA A 560 15.33 13.06 30.08
CA ALA A 560 15.53 11.67 30.43
C ALA A 560 14.88 10.72 29.40
N SER A 561 15.45 9.52 29.25
CA SER A 561 14.88 8.41 28.47
C SER A 561 14.55 8.75 27.02
N VAL A 562 15.37 9.59 26.37
CA VAL A 562 15.24 9.87 24.93
C VAL A 562 15.53 8.59 24.14
N ASP A 563 14.66 8.29 23.18
CA ASP A 563 14.78 7.20 22.21
C ASP A 563 15.14 7.73 20.80
N GLY A 564 14.87 9.00 20.53
CA GLY A 564 15.17 9.59 19.22
C GLY A 564 14.69 11.03 19.06
N LEU A 565 15.04 11.62 17.91
CA LEU A 565 14.66 12.97 17.51
C LEU A 565 14.07 12.92 16.09
N VAL A 566 12.95 13.62 15.87
CA VAL A 566 12.30 13.72 14.56
C VAL A 566 11.98 15.20 14.29
N PRO A 567 12.72 15.88 13.39
CA PRO A 567 12.37 17.22 12.97
C PRO A 567 11.11 17.19 12.10
N ALA A 568 10.17 18.08 12.38
CA ALA A 568 8.88 18.18 11.71
C ALA A 568 8.52 19.65 11.42
N PRO A 569 7.63 19.92 10.46
CA PRO A 569 7.00 21.21 10.28
C PRO A 569 6.54 21.82 11.62
N GLY A 570 7.07 23.00 11.95
CA GLY A 570 6.72 23.75 13.15
C GLY A 570 7.28 23.25 14.48
N ALA A 571 7.85 22.03 14.56
CA ALA A 571 8.37 21.49 15.82
C ALA A 571 9.52 20.49 15.63
N VAL A 572 10.44 20.44 16.60
CA VAL A 572 11.40 19.33 16.76
C VAL A 572 10.84 18.36 17.78
N LEU A 573 10.60 17.12 17.36
CA LEU A 573 10.00 16.10 18.23
C LEU A 573 11.09 15.34 18.96
N VAL A 574 10.99 15.32 20.29
CA VAL A 574 11.85 14.54 21.17
C VAL A 574 11.06 13.34 21.67
N LEU A 575 11.47 12.16 21.23
CA LEU A 575 10.82 10.90 21.54
C LEU A 575 11.39 10.37 22.84
N ARG A 576 10.55 10.25 23.87
CA ARG A 576 10.93 9.73 25.18
C ARG A 576 10.13 8.48 25.51
N ARG A 577 10.76 7.54 26.18
CA ARG A 577 10.09 6.34 26.69
C ARG A 577 9.62 6.53 28.11
N ASP A 578 8.37 6.15 28.37
CA ASP A 578 7.76 6.06 29.69
C ASP A 578 7.03 4.72 29.83
N GLY A 579 7.75 3.70 30.33
CA GLY A 579 7.26 2.32 30.34
C GLY A 579 7.00 1.79 28.92
N GLN A 580 5.76 1.37 28.66
CA GLN A 580 5.31 0.96 27.31
C GLN A 580 4.73 2.13 26.49
N THR A 581 4.69 3.34 27.06
CA THR A 581 4.17 4.53 26.38
C THR A 581 5.31 5.31 25.75
N LEU A 582 5.10 5.73 24.51
CA LEU A 582 5.95 6.73 23.85
C LEU A 582 5.41 8.13 24.18
N GLN A 583 6.27 8.99 24.72
CA GLN A 583 6.01 10.41 24.92
C GLN A 583 6.69 11.20 23.80
N ILE A 584 5.92 11.96 23.05
CA ILE A 584 6.41 12.80 21.96
C ILE A 584 6.36 14.24 22.46
N ASP A 585 7.50 14.76 22.92
CA ASP A 585 7.61 16.15 23.35
C ASP A 585 7.92 17.04 22.13
N GLY A 586 7.07 18.02 21.87
CA GLY A 586 7.30 18.98 20.80
C GLY A 586 8.03 20.22 21.29
N TYR A 587 9.16 20.52 20.66
CA TYR A 587 9.91 21.74 20.90
C TYR A 587 9.70 22.73 19.75
N THR A 588 9.24 23.93 20.07
CA THR A 588 8.90 24.98 19.10
C THR A 588 9.67 26.26 19.43
N ALA A 589 9.92 27.09 18.41
CA ALA A 589 10.67 28.34 18.55
C ALA A 589 10.04 29.34 19.53
#